data_AF-A0AB32WFX1-F1
#
_entry.id   AF-A0AB32WFX1-F1
#
_cell.length_a   1.000
_cell.length_b   1.000
_cell.length_c   1.000
_cell.angle_alpha   90.00
_cell.angle_beta   90.00
_cell.angle_gamma   90.00
#
_symmetry.space_group_name_H-M   'P 1'
#
loop_
_entity.id
_entity.type
_entity.pdbx_description
1 polymer ?
#
loop_
_entity_poly.entity_id
_entity_poly.type
_entity_poly.pdbx_seq_one_letter_code
_entity_poly.pdbx_strand_id
1 'polypeptide(L)'
;METYVFWNAHEPIRRQYDFNGNLDLIRFIKTIQDEGLSAVLRIGPYICAEWNYGGFPVWLHNLPGVSFRTKNDVFMNEMQNFTALIVDMVKKENLFASQGGPIILAQIENEFGNVMGPYGAGGKEYIQWCSNMAESLGVGVPWIMCQQQDAPKPMINTCNGFYCDEFKPNNPSSPKMWTENWTGWFKSWGGADPYRTAEDLAYSYHGGTNFGRSSGGPYITTTYDYNAPLDEYGNPNQPKWGYLKQLHDVLQSMEYTLTHGDIQGRS
;
A
#
# COMPACT_ATOMS: atom_id res chain seq x y z
N MET A 1 5.20 -4.15 8.97
CA MET A 1 5.52 -2.93 8.20
C MET A 1 4.84 -2.99 6.86
N GLU A 2 4.25 -1.89 6.41
CA GLU A 2 3.62 -1.80 5.09
C GLU A 2 4.32 -0.68 4.30
N THR A 3 4.54 -0.88 3.00
CA THR A 3 5.16 0.15 2.16
C THR A 3 4.69 0.07 0.71
N TYR A 4 4.67 1.21 0.05
CA TYR A 4 4.48 1.32 -1.39
C TYR A 4 5.80 1.13 -2.16
N VAL A 5 5.70 0.80 -3.44
CA VAL A 5 6.84 0.84 -4.39
C VAL A 5 6.66 2.02 -5.34
N PHE A 6 7.63 2.94 -5.34
CA PHE A 6 7.55 4.22 -6.04
C PHE A 6 8.13 4.12 -7.46
N TRP A 7 7.32 3.71 -8.45
CA TRP A 7 7.79 3.44 -9.81
C TRP A 7 8.56 4.61 -10.44
N ASN A 8 8.06 5.83 -10.35
CA ASN A 8 8.73 7.01 -10.89
C ASN A 8 10.14 7.27 -10.32
N ALA A 9 10.38 6.87 -9.07
CA ALA A 9 11.67 7.00 -8.42
C ALA A 9 12.60 5.86 -8.86
N HIS A 10 12.07 4.65 -9.00
CA HIS A 10 12.82 3.48 -9.43
C HIS A 10 13.09 3.42 -10.94
N GLU A 11 12.32 4.11 -11.78
CA GLU A 11 12.52 4.15 -13.24
C GLU A 11 12.39 5.60 -13.75
N PRO A 12 13.32 6.52 -13.37
CA PRO A 12 13.25 7.93 -13.75
C PRO A 12 13.35 8.13 -15.27
N ILE A 13 14.04 7.21 -15.95
CA ILE A 13 14.11 7.12 -17.41
C ILE A 13 13.66 5.72 -17.80
N ARG A 14 12.83 5.60 -18.84
CA ARG A 14 12.29 4.32 -19.31
C ARG A 14 13.43 3.30 -19.52
N ARG A 15 13.31 2.16 -18.83
CA ARG A 15 14.23 1.01 -18.73
C ARG A 15 15.59 1.28 -18.09
N GLN A 16 15.74 2.39 -17.38
CA GLN A 16 16.91 2.66 -16.56
C GLN A 16 16.46 2.73 -15.10
N TYR A 17 16.85 1.72 -14.34
CA TYR A 17 16.37 1.52 -12.99
C TYR A 17 17.35 2.03 -11.94
N ASP A 18 16.84 2.61 -10.86
CA ASP A 18 17.61 3.02 -9.69
C ASP A 18 17.06 2.39 -8.40
N PHE A 19 17.91 1.59 -7.77
CA PHE A 19 17.66 0.95 -6.48
C PHE A 19 18.80 1.25 -5.48
N ASN A 20 19.49 2.37 -5.66
CA ASN A 20 20.59 2.77 -4.78
C ASN A 20 20.11 3.66 -3.62
N GLY A 21 20.90 3.71 -2.54
CA GLY A 21 20.69 4.64 -1.44
C GLY A 21 19.31 4.47 -0.78
N ASN A 22 18.50 5.54 -0.78
CA ASN A 22 17.15 5.51 -0.20
C ASN A 22 16.14 4.73 -1.06
N LEU A 23 16.51 4.37 -2.29
CA LEU A 23 15.70 3.55 -3.20
C LEU A 23 16.05 2.06 -3.13
N ASP A 24 16.91 1.65 -2.20
CA ASP A 24 17.24 0.24 -1.99
C ASP A 24 16.10 -0.49 -1.27
N LEU A 25 15.10 -0.91 -2.06
CA LEU A 25 13.91 -1.64 -1.61
C LEU A 25 14.27 -2.97 -0.94
N ILE A 26 15.25 -3.69 -1.48
CA ILE A 26 15.65 -5.01 -0.96
C ILE A 26 16.29 -4.85 0.42
N ARG A 27 17.18 -3.87 0.59
CA ARG A 27 17.75 -3.56 1.90
C ARG A 27 16.67 -3.19 2.90
N PHE A 28 15.69 -2.36 2.52
CA PHE A 28 14.59 -2.00 3.42
C PHE A 28 13.77 -3.23 3.88
N ILE A 29 13.42 -4.13 2.96
CA ILE A 29 12.68 -5.36 3.29
C ILE A 29 13.52 -6.31 4.15
N LYS A 30 14.82 -6.44 3.86
CA LYS A 30 15.73 -7.23 4.71
C LYS A 30 15.84 -6.65 6.12
N THR A 31 15.89 -5.34 6.27
CA THR A 31 15.84 -4.70 7.60
C THR A 31 14.54 -5.03 8.34
N ILE A 32 13.39 -5.05 7.66
CA ILE A 32 12.13 -5.51 8.27
C ILE A 32 12.26 -6.96 8.78
N GLN A 33 12.90 -7.84 7.99
CA GLN A 33 13.15 -9.23 8.38
C GLN A 33 14.11 -9.35 9.57
N ASP A 34 15.21 -8.59 9.57
CA ASP A 34 16.23 -8.60 10.62
C ASP A 34 15.66 -8.15 11.98
N GLU A 35 14.67 -7.24 11.96
CA GLU A 35 13.91 -6.80 13.13
C GLU A 35 12.76 -7.78 13.51
N GLY A 36 12.64 -8.92 12.83
CA GLY A 36 11.63 -9.94 13.12
C GLY A 36 10.20 -9.55 12.77
N LEU A 37 10.02 -8.54 11.90
CA LEU A 37 8.71 -8.03 11.51
C LEU A 37 8.27 -8.65 10.17
N SER A 38 6.95 -8.73 9.97
CA SER A 38 6.37 -9.04 8.66
C SER A 38 6.21 -7.79 7.79
N ALA A 39 6.17 -7.99 6.48
CA ALA A 39 6.00 -6.95 5.47
C ALA A 39 4.71 -7.12 4.64
N VAL A 40 4.07 -6.00 4.32
CA VAL A 40 3.04 -5.88 3.26
C VAL A 40 3.62 -5.00 2.16
N LEU A 41 3.77 -5.56 0.96
CA LEU A 41 4.41 -4.87 -0.17
C LEU A 41 3.35 -4.39 -1.18
N ARG A 42 3.10 -3.08 -1.22
CA ARG A 42 2.09 -2.48 -2.09
C ARG A 42 2.74 -1.98 -3.38
N ILE A 43 2.78 -2.84 -4.40
CA ILE A 43 3.63 -2.63 -5.57
C ILE A 43 3.07 -1.55 -6.52
N GLY A 44 1.76 -1.32 -6.53
CA GLY A 44 1.12 -0.35 -7.42
C GLY A 44 0.71 -0.99 -8.76
N PRO A 45 0.90 -0.32 -9.92
CA PRO A 45 1.86 0.76 -10.16
C PRO A 45 1.37 2.14 -9.75
N TYR A 46 0.05 2.36 -9.74
CA TYR A 46 -0.51 3.55 -9.11
C TYR A 46 -0.55 3.33 -7.60
N ILE A 47 -0.01 4.28 -6.84
CA ILE A 47 0.07 4.19 -5.38
C ILE A 47 -0.64 5.34 -4.67
N CYS A 48 -1.06 6.39 -5.40
CA CYS A 48 -1.50 7.65 -4.80
C CYS A 48 -0.44 8.23 -3.86
N ALA A 49 -0.52 7.91 -2.57
CA ALA A 49 0.44 8.18 -1.50
C ALA A 49 0.84 9.66 -1.35
N GLU A 50 -0.01 10.58 -1.85
CA GLU A 50 0.34 11.99 -2.01
C GLU A 50 1.72 12.17 -2.63
N TRP A 51 2.08 11.27 -3.55
CA TRP A 51 3.37 11.21 -4.19
C TRP A 51 3.28 11.80 -5.59
N ASN A 52 4.41 12.29 -6.10
CA ASN A 52 4.45 12.94 -7.40
C ASN A 52 3.87 12.02 -8.48
N TYR A 53 2.87 12.54 -9.20
CA TYR A 53 2.13 11.83 -10.25
C TYR A 53 1.58 10.44 -9.84
N GLY A 54 1.26 10.26 -8.54
CA GLY A 54 0.70 9.04 -8.00
C GLY A 54 1.62 7.81 -8.11
N GLY A 55 2.93 8.05 -8.26
CA GLY A 55 3.94 7.01 -8.48
C GLY A 55 4.27 6.74 -9.94
N PHE A 56 3.50 7.26 -10.90
CA PHE A 56 3.79 7.02 -12.32
C PHE A 56 5.01 7.82 -12.80
N PRO A 57 5.92 7.21 -13.57
CA PRO A 57 6.97 7.97 -14.24
C PRO A 57 6.37 8.91 -15.29
N VAL A 58 6.87 10.16 -15.38
CA VAL A 58 6.33 11.15 -16.33
C VAL A 58 6.49 10.71 -17.78
N TRP A 59 7.56 9.96 -18.12
CA TRP A 59 7.77 9.44 -19.47
C TRP A 59 6.63 8.51 -19.94
N LEU A 60 5.92 7.87 -19.01
CA LEU A 60 4.79 6.98 -19.33
C LEU A 60 3.66 7.74 -20.01
N HIS A 61 3.43 9.00 -19.61
CA HIS A 61 2.40 9.87 -20.19
C HIS A 61 2.68 10.21 -21.66
N ASN A 62 3.96 10.23 -22.05
CA ASN A 62 4.39 10.62 -23.39
C ASN A 62 4.38 9.44 -24.38
N LEU A 63 3.98 8.25 -23.96
CA LEU A 63 3.90 7.10 -24.86
C LEU A 63 2.70 7.27 -25.81
N PRO A 64 2.89 7.09 -27.13
CA PRO A 64 1.80 7.17 -28.10
C PRO A 64 0.68 6.18 -27.77
N GLY A 65 -0.56 6.68 -27.72
CA GLY A 65 -1.74 5.85 -27.48
C GLY A 65 -1.92 5.36 -26.04
N VAL A 66 -1.14 5.88 -25.07
CA VAL A 66 -1.28 5.48 -23.68
C VAL A 66 -2.58 6.01 -23.07
N SER A 67 -3.23 5.20 -22.25
CA SER A 67 -4.35 5.61 -21.40
C SER A 67 -4.21 4.91 -20.06
N PHE A 68 -4.13 5.68 -18.99
CA PHE A 68 -3.76 5.15 -17.68
C PHE A 68 -4.93 4.45 -17.03
N ARG A 69 -4.61 3.41 -16.24
CA ARG A 69 -5.56 2.73 -15.33
C ARG A 69 -6.86 2.30 -16.04
N THR A 70 -6.72 1.80 -17.25
CA THR A 70 -7.82 1.24 -18.05
C THR A 70 -7.26 0.16 -18.97
N LYS A 71 -8.14 -0.56 -19.68
CA LYS A 71 -7.72 -1.54 -20.67
C LYS A 71 -7.04 -0.82 -21.84
N ASN A 72 -5.72 -0.75 -21.77
CA ASN A 72 -4.85 -0.12 -22.74
C ASN A 72 -3.53 -0.89 -22.77
N ASP A 73 -3.24 -1.58 -23.88
CA ASP A 73 -2.08 -2.47 -23.97
C ASP A 73 -0.76 -1.75 -23.72
N VAL A 74 -0.64 -0.48 -24.12
CA VAL A 74 0.57 0.32 -23.86
C VAL A 74 0.80 0.47 -22.36
N PHE A 75 -0.21 0.93 -21.62
CA PHE A 75 -0.12 1.08 -20.16
C PHE A 75 0.06 -0.27 -19.45
N MET A 76 -0.73 -1.28 -19.81
CA MET A 76 -0.71 -2.59 -19.18
C MET A 76 0.63 -3.31 -19.38
N ASN A 77 1.25 -3.20 -20.55
CA ASN A 77 2.58 -3.76 -20.79
C ASN A 77 3.65 -3.06 -19.95
N GLU A 78 3.60 -1.73 -19.80
CA GLU A 78 4.54 -1.00 -18.95
C GLU A 78 4.35 -1.37 -17.46
N MET A 79 3.11 -1.42 -16.99
CA MET A 79 2.75 -1.88 -15.65
C MET A 79 3.29 -3.28 -15.38
N GLN A 80 3.02 -4.23 -16.28
CA GLN A 80 3.47 -5.61 -16.13
C GLN A 80 5.00 -5.71 -16.07
N ASN A 81 5.72 -4.96 -16.92
CA ASN A 81 7.19 -4.97 -16.91
C ASN A 81 7.74 -4.51 -15.56
N PHE A 82 7.21 -3.42 -15.00
CA PHE A 82 7.66 -2.92 -13.70
C PHE A 82 7.27 -3.84 -12.55
N THR A 83 6.01 -4.31 -12.49
CA THR A 83 5.55 -5.23 -11.44
C THR A 83 6.34 -6.54 -11.48
N ALA A 84 6.58 -7.11 -12.67
CA ALA A 84 7.36 -8.34 -12.81
C ALA A 84 8.83 -8.15 -12.39
N LEU A 85 9.44 -7.00 -12.69
CA LEU A 85 10.79 -6.66 -12.23
C LEU A 85 10.87 -6.65 -10.69
N ILE A 86 9.94 -5.95 -10.03
CA ILE A 86 9.91 -5.87 -8.56
C ILE A 86 9.72 -7.26 -7.95
N VAL A 87 8.77 -8.05 -8.47
CA VAL A 87 8.54 -9.41 -7.98
C VAL A 87 9.76 -10.30 -8.19
N ASP A 88 10.42 -10.24 -9.34
CA ASP A 88 11.63 -11.03 -9.63
C ASP A 88 12.79 -10.68 -8.69
N MET A 89 13.01 -9.38 -8.43
CA MET A 89 14.01 -8.93 -7.46
C MET A 89 13.72 -9.47 -6.04
N VAL A 90 12.48 -9.37 -5.59
CA VAL A 90 12.04 -9.85 -4.26
C VAL A 90 12.17 -11.38 -4.16
N LYS A 91 11.80 -12.11 -5.22
CA LYS A 91 11.90 -13.58 -5.28
C LYS A 91 13.33 -14.08 -5.24
N LYS A 92 14.25 -13.43 -5.97
CA LYS A 92 15.68 -13.79 -6.00
C LYS A 92 16.31 -13.74 -4.62
N GLU A 93 15.81 -12.85 -3.77
CA GLU A 93 16.26 -12.66 -2.39
C GLU A 93 15.46 -13.49 -1.36
N ASN A 94 14.54 -14.35 -1.81
CA ASN A 94 13.67 -15.19 -0.98
C ASN A 94 12.83 -14.39 0.04
N LEU A 95 12.36 -13.20 -0.34
CA LEU A 95 11.70 -12.28 0.60
C LEU A 95 10.18 -12.48 0.75
N PHE A 96 9.56 -13.32 -0.07
CA PHE A 96 8.18 -13.75 0.16
C PHE A 96 8.10 -14.81 1.27
N ALA A 97 7.06 -14.78 2.10
CA ALA A 97 6.88 -15.73 3.20
C ALA A 97 6.82 -17.19 2.75
N SER A 98 6.33 -17.44 1.53
CA SER A 98 6.40 -18.76 0.86
C SER A 98 7.83 -19.28 0.65
N GLN A 99 8.82 -18.39 0.68
CA GLN A 99 10.26 -18.67 0.54
C GLN A 99 11.02 -18.48 1.87
N GLY A 100 10.30 -18.22 2.98
CA GLY A 100 10.89 -17.94 4.30
C GLY A 100 11.21 -16.47 4.56
N GLY A 101 10.78 -15.56 3.68
CA GLY A 101 10.96 -14.12 3.85
C GLY A 101 9.87 -13.40 4.65
N PRO A 102 9.98 -12.08 4.87
CA PRO A 102 9.04 -11.34 5.70
C PRO A 102 7.74 -10.95 5.00
N ILE A 103 7.66 -10.97 3.65
CA ILE A 103 6.50 -10.43 2.93
C ILE A 103 5.35 -11.43 2.98
N ILE A 104 4.29 -11.08 3.72
CA ILE A 104 3.11 -11.93 3.93
C ILE A 104 1.94 -11.58 3.00
N LEU A 105 1.95 -10.38 2.41
CA LEU A 105 0.91 -9.88 1.51
C LEU A 105 1.52 -8.95 0.45
N ALA A 106 0.91 -8.93 -0.73
CA ALA A 106 1.24 -7.97 -1.77
C ALA A 106 -0.03 -7.26 -2.28
N GLN A 107 0.06 -5.98 -2.66
CA GLN A 107 -1.05 -5.25 -3.29
C GLN A 107 -0.74 -4.93 -4.74
N ILE A 108 -1.75 -5.11 -5.60
CA ILE A 108 -1.76 -4.61 -6.97
C ILE A 108 -2.85 -3.53 -7.12
N GLU A 109 -2.55 -2.48 -7.88
CA GLU A 109 -3.37 -1.25 -7.94
C GLU A 109 -3.49 -0.56 -6.56
N ASN A 110 -4.16 0.59 -6.53
CA ASN A 110 -4.52 1.34 -5.33
C ASN A 110 -5.82 2.12 -5.55
N GLU A 111 -6.85 1.78 -4.78
CA GLU A 111 -8.15 2.45 -4.73
C GLU A 111 -8.85 2.65 -6.09
N PHE A 112 -8.67 1.72 -7.02
CA PHE A 112 -9.27 1.86 -8.35
C PHE A 112 -10.79 1.85 -8.32
N GLY A 113 -11.42 1.09 -7.41
CA GLY A 113 -12.87 1.03 -7.29
C GLY A 113 -13.52 2.40 -7.09
N ASN A 114 -12.83 3.34 -6.43
CA ASN A 114 -13.29 4.71 -6.24
C ASN A 114 -13.41 5.50 -7.56
N VAL A 115 -12.61 5.14 -8.57
CA VAL A 115 -12.52 5.86 -9.86
C VAL A 115 -12.92 5.00 -11.06
N MET A 116 -13.32 3.75 -10.85
CA MET A 116 -13.59 2.79 -11.91
C MET A 116 -14.81 3.17 -12.76
N GLY A 117 -15.83 3.80 -12.17
CA GLY A 117 -17.11 4.10 -12.82
C GLY A 117 -16.98 4.79 -14.19
N PRO A 118 -16.26 5.92 -14.30
CA PRO A 118 -16.01 6.61 -15.56
C PRO A 118 -15.31 5.78 -16.65
N TYR A 119 -14.56 4.72 -16.30
CA TYR A 119 -13.89 3.85 -17.28
C TYR A 119 -14.83 2.77 -17.87
N GLY A 120 -16.03 2.60 -17.31
CA GLY A 120 -17.02 1.65 -17.81
C GLY A 120 -16.49 0.23 -17.94
N ALA A 121 -16.73 -0.41 -19.09
CA ALA A 121 -16.25 -1.78 -19.36
C ALA A 121 -14.72 -1.88 -19.33
N GLY A 122 -14.00 -0.85 -19.79
CA GLY A 122 -12.54 -0.82 -19.80
C GLY A 122 -11.94 -0.91 -18.40
N GLY A 123 -12.58 -0.29 -17.39
CA GLY A 123 -12.15 -0.38 -16.00
C GLY A 123 -12.32 -1.78 -15.41
N LYS A 124 -13.46 -2.45 -15.69
CA LYS A 124 -13.72 -3.82 -15.24
C LYS A 124 -12.75 -4.82 -15.87
N GLU A 125 -12.52 -4.71 -17.17
CA GLU A 125 -11.57 -5.56 -17.88
C GLU A 125 -10.12 -5.34 -17.40
N TYR A 126 -9.77 -4.09 -17.11
CA TYR A 126 -8.47 -3.75 -16.51
C TYR A 126 -8.28 -4.38 -15.14
N ILE A 127 -9.25 -4.28 -14.22
CA ILE A 127 -9.09 -4.87 -12.88
C ILE A 127 -9.06 -6.40 -12.91
N GLN A 128 -9.81 -7.03 -13.81
CA GLN A 128 -9.69 -8.46 -14.05
C GLN A 128 -8.29 -8.83 -14.56
N TRP A 129 -7.73 -8.03 -15.48
CA TRP A 129 -6.36 -8.23 -15.93
C TRP A 129 -5.33 -8.01 -14.83
N CYS A 130 -5.47 -6.99 -13.98
CA CYS A 130 -4.56 -6.75 -12.86
C CYS A 130 -4.50 -7.95 -11.91
N SER A 131 -5.67 -8.51 -11.57
CA SER A 131 -5.77 -9.73 -10.77
C SER A 131 -5.06 -10.91 -11.44
N ASN A 132 -5.36 -11.18 -12.72
CA ASN A 132 -4.75 -12.28 -13.46
C ASN A 132 -3.22 -12.12 -13.60
N MET A 133 -2.75 -10.90 -13.87
CA MET A 133 -1.34 -10.58 -14.00
C MET A 133 -0.61 -10.81 -12.66
N ALA A 134 -1.14 -10.28 -11.56
CA ALA A 134 -0.57 -10.45 -10.23
C ALA A 134 -0.50 -11.93 -9.81
N GLU A 135 -1.57 -12.70 -10.02
CA GLU A 135 -1.59 -14.14 -9.76
C GLU A 135 -0.57 -14.90 -10.60
N SER A 136 -0.43 -14.55 -11.89
CA SER A 136 0.51 -15.21 -12.80
C SER A 136 1.97 -15.08 -12.38
N LEU A 137 2.29 -14.05 -11.57
CA LEU A 137 3.64 -13.86 -11.03
C LEU A 137 3.98 -14.89 -9.95
N GLY A 138 3.00 -15.61 -9.39
CA GLY A 138 3.21 -16.77 -8.52
C GLY A 138 4.05 -16.47 -7.27
N VAL A 139 3.74 -15.39 -6.55
CA VAL A 139 4.49 -14.94 -5.36
C VAL A 139 4.28 -15.84 -4.12
N GLY A 140 3.27 -16.70 -4.15
CA GLY A 140 3.00 -17.68 -3.08
C GLY A 140 2.44 -17.08 -1.79
N VAL A 141 2.07 -15.80 -1.80
CA VAL A 141 1.35 -15.12 -0.71
C VAL A 141 0.09 -14.44 -1.28
N PRO A 142 -0.93 -14.17 -0.45
CA PRO A 142 -2.15 -13.55 -0.95
C PRO A 142 -1.92 -12.15 -1.51
N TRP A 143 -2.69 -11.84 -2.56
CA TRP A 143 -2.79 -10.50 -3.12
C TRP A 143 -4.02 -9.76 -2.58
N ILE A 144 -3.85 -8.47 -2.36
CA ILE A 144 -4.91 -7.57 -1.88
C ILE A 144 -5.18 -6.45 -2.90
N MET A 145 -6.38 -5.86 -2.82
CA MET A 145 -6.78 -4.64 -3.55
C MET A 145 -7.60 -3.74 -2.61
N CYS A 146 -7.06 -2.57 -2.24
CA CYS A 146 -7.78 -1.63 -1.38
C CYS A 146 -8.88 -0.87 -2.14
N GLN A 147 -10.00 -0.59 -1.45
CA GLN A 147 -11.17 0.11 -1.99
C GLN A 147 -11.67 -0.49 -3.33
N GLN A 148 -11.58 -1.81 -3.49
CA GLN A 148 -12.05 -2.52 -4.68
C GLN A 148 -13.20 -3.45 -4.32
N GLN A 149 -14.43 -2.91 -4.31
CA GLN A 149 -15.63 -3.67 -3.89
C GLN A 149 -15.83 -4.97 -4.69
N ASP A 150 -15.53 -4.96 -5.99
CA ASP A 150 -15.65 -6.12 -6.88
C ASP A 150 -14.30 -6.75 -7.22
N ALA A 151 -13.34 -6.73 -6.29
CA ALA A 151 -12.04 -7.37 -6.47
C ALA A 151 -12.19 -8.83 -6.98
N PRO A 152 -11.60 -9.19 -8.13
CA PRO A 152 -11.73 -10.52 -8.69
C PRO A 152 -11.04 -11.56 -7.82
N LYS A 153 -11.65 -12.75 -7.66
CA LYS A 153 -10.99 -13.86 -6.96
C LYS A 153 -9.66 -14.22 -7.64
N PRO A 154 -8.60 -14.57 -6.88
CA PRO A 154 -8.58 -14.77 -5.43
C PRO A 154 -8.19 -13.52 -4.62
N MET A 155 -8.19 -12.33 -5.21
CA MET A 155 -7.81 -11.09 -4.51
C MET A 155 -8.67 -10.84 -3.27
N ILE A 156 -8.06 -10.35 -2.20
CA ILE A 156 -8.76 -9.91 -1.00
C ILE A 156 -9.00 -8.40 -1.11
N ASN A 157 -10.26 -7.97 -1.12
CA ASN A 157 -10.56 -6.54 -1.03
C ASN A 157 -10.38 -6.03 0.40
N THR A 158 -9.81 -4.83 0.54
CA THR A 158 -9.54 -4.21 1.84
C THR A 158 -10.16 -2.81 1.92
N CYS A 159 -10.22 -2.28 3.14
CA CYS A 159 -10.76 -0.95 3.42
C CYS A 159 -9.64 0.05 3.77
N ASN A 160 -9.86 1.31 3.37
CA ASN A 160 -9.07 2.46 3.77
C ASN A 160 -10.00 3.50 4.40
N GLY A 161 -9.52 4.26 5.37
CA GLY A 161 -10.33 5.32 5.95
C GLY A 161 -9.95 5.71 7.38
N PHE A 162 -10.73 6.61 7.95
CA PHE A 162 -10.71 6.86 9.39
C PHE A 162 -11.34 5.71 10.17
N TYR A 163 -12.36 5.06 9.61
CA TYR A 163 -13.08 3.93 10.21
C TYR A 163 -13.38 2.87 9.14
N CYS A 164 -13.23 1.59 9.52
CA CYS A 164 -13.54 0.43 8.68
C CYS A 164 -14.26 -0.68 9.49
N ASP A 165 -14.82 -0.35 10.65
CA ASP A 165 -15.55 -1.26 11.54
C ASP A 165 -16.82 -1.84 10.90
N GLU A 166 -17.44 -1.13 9.95
CA GLU A 166 -18.58 -1.65 9.17
C GLU A 166 -18.19 -2.37 7.87
N PHE A 167 -16.94 -2.24 7.42
CA PHE A 167 -16.47 -2.87 6.19
C PHE A 167 -16.65 -4.40 6.22
N LYS A 168 -17.10 -4.96 5.09
CA LYS A 168 -17.18 -6.40 4.86
C LYS A 168 -16.46 -6.76 3.56
N PRO A 169 -15.59 -7.78 3.56
CA PRO A 169 -14.98 -8.26 2.32
C PRO A 169 -16.06 -8.78 1.37
N ASN A 170 -15.79 -8.71 0.08
CA ASN A 170 -16.72 -9.14 -0.97
C ASN A 170 -16.87 -10.67 -1.07
N ASN A 171 -15.99 -11.40 -0.39
CA ASN A 171 -16.01 -12.85 -0.28
C ASN A 171 -16.08 -13.24 1.21
N PRO A 172 -17.09 -14.01 1.65
CA PRO A 172 -17.23 -14.46 3.03
C PRO A 172 -16.03 -15.29 3.55
N SER A 173 -15.25 -15.90 2.66
CA SER A 173 -14.05 -16.66 3.03
C SER A 173 -12.78 -15.81 3.15
N SER A 174 -12.86 -14.51 2.82
CA SER A 174 -11.71 -13.61 2.93
C SER A 174 -11.69 -12.95 4.31
N PRO A 175 -10.50 -12.71 4.90
CA PRO A 175 -10.40 -11.98 6.15
C PRO A 175 -10.82 -10.52 5.96
N LYS A 176 -11.35 -9.91 7.01
CA LYS A 176 -11.59 -8.46 7.05
C LYS A 176 -10.26 -7.75 7.29
N MET A 177 -9.89 -6.83 6.39
CA MET A 177 -8.60 -6.16 6.43
C MET A 177 -8.74 -4.65 6.23
N TRP A 178 -7.98 -3.90 7.02
CA TRP A 178 -7.88 -2.44 6.99
C TRP A 178 -6.45 -2.05 6.63
N THR A 179 -6.22 -1.66 5.38
CA THR A 179 -4.88 -1.35 4.86
C THR A 179 -4.41 0.06 5.23
N GLU A 180 -5.32 1.02 5.30
CA GLU A 180 -4.97 2.40 5.69
C GLU A 180 -5.91 2.94 6.76
N ASN A 181 -5.49 2.88 8.02
CA ASN A 181 -6.12 3.65 9.10
C ASN A 181 -5.42 5.01 9.20
N TRP A 182 -6.07 6.05 8.67
CA TRP A 182 -5.45 7.36 8.53
C TRP A 182 -5.14 7.99 9.90
N THR A 183 -3.86 8.19 10.24
CA THR A 183 -3.44 8.68 11.58
C THR A 183 -3.66 10.16 11.82
N GLY A 184 -4.05 10.86 10.77
CA GLY A 184 -4.15 12.30 10.64
C GLY A 184 -4.48 12.57 9.18
N TRP A 185 -3.77 13.52 8.58
CA TRP A 185 -3.87 13.81 7.15
C TRP A 185 -2.56 14.38 6.63
N PHE A 186 -2.37 14.37 5.31
CA PHE A 186 -1.28 15.10 4.69
C PHE A 186 -1.52 16.61 4.75
N LYS A 187 -0.44 17.39 4.78
CA LYS A 187 -0.53 18.85 4.78
C LYS A 187 -0.37 19.40 3.36
N SER A 188 -1.22 20.37 3.02
CA SER A 188 -1.12 21.13 1.78
C SER A 188 -0.50 22.50 2.04
N TRP A 189 0.22 23.06 1.06
CA TRP A 189 0.73 24.43 1.14
C TRP A 189 -0.41 25.43 1.34
N GLY A 190 -0.30 26.27 2.37
CA GLY A 190 -1.35 27.22 2.76
C GLY A 190 -2.51 26.60 3.57
N GLY A 191 -2.47 25.29 3.81
CA GLY A 191 -3.43 24.59 4.67
C GLY A 191 -3.07 24.63 6.15
N ALA A 192 -4.07 24.33 6.99
CA ALA A 192 -3.88 24.12 8.43
C ALA A 192 -3.15 22.80 8.71
N ASP A 193 -2.58 22.67 9.90
CA ASP A 193 -2.01 21.42 10.39
C ASP A 193 -3.12 20.43 10.74
N PRO A 194 -3.23 19.29 10.03
CA PRO A 194 -4.24 18.29 10.32
C PRO A 194 -3.88 17.52 11.59
N TYR A 195 -4.90 17.13 12.34
CA TYR A 195 -4.72 16.43 13.61
C TYR A 195 -5.83 15.40 13.81
N ARG A 196 -5.44 14.23 14.34
CA ARG A 196 -6.37 13.20 14.81
C ARG A 196 -5.89 12.74 16.19
N THR A 197 -6.83 12.64 17.14
CA THR A 197 -6.51 12.28 18.52
C THR A 197 -6.01 10.83 18.63
N ALA A 198 -5.30 10.52 19.72
CA ALA A 198 -4.82 9.17 19.98
C ALA A 198 -5.96 8.20 20.28
N GLU A 199 -7.00 8.70 20.96
CA GLU A 199 -8.18 7.97 21.42
C GLU A 199 -9.11 7.54 20.27
N ASP A 200 -9.02 8.22 19.13
CA ASP A 200 -9.81 7.92 17.92
C ASP A 200 -9.06 7.00 16.94
N LEU A 201 -7.83 6.59 17.26
CA LEU A 201 -6.92 5.93 16.31
C LEU A 201 -6.74 4.44 16.59
N ALA A 202 -6.43 3.66 15.54
CA ALA A 202 -6.16 2.23 15.66
C ALA A 202 -4.71 1.86 15.26
N TYR A 203 -4.17 2.32 14.13
CA TYR A 203 -2.83 1.95 13.62
C TYR A 203 -2.33 2.83 12.44
N SER A 204 -1.10 3.31 12.48
CA SER A 204 -0.15 3.54 11.35
C SER A 204 1.11 4.17 11.96
N TYR A 205 2.27 4.22 11.29
CA TYR A 205 3.53 4.35 12.05
C TYR A 205 4.37 5.61 11.80
N HIS A 206 4.77 5.89 10.56
CA HIS A 206 5.68 7.01 10.25
C HIS A 206 5.42 7.52 8.83
N GLY A 207 5.25 8.83 8.67
CA GLY A 207 5.07 9.45 7.35
C GLY A 207 6.37 9.99 6.75
N GLY A 208 7.16 10.73 7.52
CA GLY A 208 8.49 11.21 7.11
C GLY A 208 8.46 12.48 6.26
N THR A 209 9.31 12.55 5.24
CA THR A 209 9.56 13.77 4.45
C THR A 209 9.57 13.50 2.95
N ASN A 210 8.91 14.38 2.19
CA ASN A 210 9.01 14.46 0.74
C ASN A 210 10.32 15.14 0.33
N PHE A 211 11.42 14.37 0.24
CA PHE A 211 12.74 14.89 -0.13
C PHE A 211 12.93 15.21 -1.62
N GLY A 212 13.59 16.34 -1.89
CA GLY A 212 13.95 16.74 -3.24
C GLY A 212 12.77 17.35 -3.99
N ARG A 213 12.59 16.97 -5.26
CA ARG A 213 11.61 17.60 -6.17
C ARG A 213 10.80 16.62 -7.00
N SER A 214 10.96 15.32 -6.74
CA SER A 214 10.25 14.21 -7.40
C SER A 214 9.46 13.36 -6.41
N SER A 215 9.50 13.70 -5.12
CA SER A 215 8.60 13.25 -4.06
C SER A 215 7.48 14.27 -3.85
N GLY A 216 6.38 13.84 -3.24
CA GLY A 216 5.26 14.72 -2.94
C GLY A 216 4.42 15.09 -4.16
N GLY A 217 3.11 15.05 -4.00
CA GLY A 217 2.14 15.42 -5.03
C GLY A 217 2.03 16.94 -5.19
N PRO A 218 1.28 17.40 -6.20
CA PRO A 218 0.97 18.82 -6.36
C PRO A 218 0.39 19.42 -5.08
N TYR A 219 0.93 20.56 -4.65
CA TYR A 219 0.51 21.30 -3.44
C TYR A 219 0.71 20.57 -2.10
N ILE A 220 1.31 19.38 -2.08
CA ILE A 220 1.69 18.69 -0.84
C ILE A 220 2.94 19.35 -0.27
N THR A 221 2.98 19.52 1.05
CA THR A 221 4.15 20.09 1.72
C THR A 221 5.35 19.15 1.70
N THR A 222 6.55 19.70 1.94
CA THR A 222 7.75 18.89 2.16
C THR A 222 7.60 17.95 3.35
N THR A 223 6.99 18.43 4.44
CA THR A 223 6.63 17.54 5.56
C THR A 223 5.56 16.55 5.14
N TYR A 224 5.76 15.28 5.50
CA TYR A 224 4.75 14.22 5.42
C TYR A 224 4.53 13.60 6.80
N ASP A 225 4.61 14.41 7.87
CA ASP A 225 4.44 13.97 9.26
C ASP A 225 3.15 13.16 9.51
N TYR A 226 2.06 13.55 8.84
CA TYR A 226 0.75 12.88 8.89
C TYR A 226 0.13 12.81 10.30
N ASN A 227 0.66 13.57 11.27
CA ASN A 227 0.37 13.41 12.69
C ASN A 227 0.58 11.96 13.15
N ALA A 228 1.58 11.27 12.59
CA ALA A 228 1.87 9.87 12.83
C ALA A 228 2.43 9.62 14.25
N PRO A 229 2.38 8.37 14.75
CA PRO A 229 2.97 8.00 16.04
C PRO A 229 4.49 8.17 16.12
N LEU A 230 5.20 8.04 15.01
CA LEU A 230 6.56 8.58 14.88
C LEU A 230 6.48 9.85 14.05
N ASP A 231 6.95 10.97 14.60
CA ASP A 231 6.96 12.25 13.91
C ASP A 231 7.84 12.20 12.65
N GLU A 232 7.83 13.28 11.86
CA GLU A 232 8.65 13.44 10.65
C GLU A 232 10.14 13.08 10.86
N TYR A 233 10.68 13.30 12.05
CA TYR A 233 12.09 13.08 12.40
C TYR A 233 12.35 11.70 13.02
N GLY A 234 11.30 10.88 13.19
CA GLY A 234 11.37 9.55 13.78
C GLY A 234 11.28 9.53 15.30
N ASN A 235 10.95 10.65 15.97
CA ASN A 235 10.75 10.65 17.41
C ASN A 235 9.36 10.14 17.79
N PRO A 236 9.19 9.51 18.97
CA PRO A 236 7.87 9.15 19.47
C PRO A 236 6.97 10.37 19.69
N ASN A 237 5.86 10.44 18.96
CA ASN A 237 4.83 11.46 19.10
C ASN A 237 3.86 11.08 20.23
N GLN A 238 4.05 11.66 21.40
CA GLN A 238 3.21 11.40 22.57
C GLN A 238 2.00 12.35 22.62
N PRO A 239 0.83 11.88 23.10
CA PRO A 239 0.59 10.57 23.72
C PRO A 239 0.31 9.44 22.71
N LYS A 240 0.19 9.75 21.41
CA LYS A 240 -0.30 8.84 20.38
C LYS A 240 0.50 7.53 20.30
N TRP A 241 1.83 7.61 20.26
CA TRP A 241 2.70 6.43 20.25
C TRP A 241 2.48 5.53 21.45
N GLY A 242 2.46 6.11 22.66
CA GLY A 242 2.30 5.36 23.90
C GLY A 242 0.93 4.68 24.01
N TYR A 243 -0.13 5.38 23.62
CA TYR A 243 -1.49 4.87 23.62
C TYR A 243 -1.66 3.68 22.67
N LEU A 244 -1.17 3.81 21.42
CA LEU A 244 -1.26 2.70 20.46
C LEU A 244 -0.41 1.51 20.87
N LYS A 245 0.77 1.74 21.49
CA LYS A 245 1.56 0.65 22.06
C LYS A 245 0.75 -0.14 23.10
N GLN A 246 0.10 0.54 24.04
CA GLN A 246 -0.73 -0.12 25.06
C GLN A 246 -1.93 -0.85 24.45
N LEU A 247 -2.58 -0.26 23.43
CA LEU A 247 -3.65 -0.92 22.69
C LEU A 247 -3.15 -2.23 22.05
N HIS A 248 -1.98 -2.22 21.41
CA HIS A 248 -1.41 -3.42 20.80
C HIS A 248 -1.02 -4.47 21.85
N ASP A 249 -0.48 -4.07 22.99
CA ASP A 249 -0.18 -4.99 24.10
C ASP A 249 -1.45 -5.71 24.58
N VAL A 250 -2.59 -4.99 24.66
CA VAL A 250 -3.90 -5.57 24.99
C VAL A 250 -4.37 -6.53 23.90
N LEU A 251 -4.33 -6.14 22.63
CA LEU A 251 -4.74 -7.00 21.51
C LEU A 251 -3.92 -8.29 21.45
N GLN A 252 -2.60 -8.19 21.65
CA GLN A 252 -1.70 -9.33 21.73
C GLN A 252 -2.04 -10.25 22.91
N SER A 253 -2.36 -9.68 24.09
CA SER A 253 -2.77 -10.48 25.25
C SER A 253 -4.04 -11.31 25.04
N MET A 254 -4.87 -10.95 24.04
CA MET A 254 -6.11 -11.65 23.69
C MET A 254 -6.05 -12.34 22.32
N GLU A 255 -4.87 -12.42 21.68
CA GLU A 255 -4.70 -12.95 20.32
C GLU A 255 -5.32 -14.35 20.17
N TYR A 256 -5.05 -15.25 21.12
CA TYR A 256 -5.60 -16.61 21.10
C TYR A 256 -7.14 -16.60 21.04
N THR A 257 -7.77 -15.79 21.89
CA THR A 257 -9.24 -15.65 21.92
C THR A 257 -9.76 -15.02 20.63
N LEU A 258 -9.07 -14.02 20.06
CA LEU A 258 -9.47 -13.38 18.81
C LEU A 258 -9.37 -14.31 17.60
N THR A 259 -8.41 -15.25 17.61
CA THR A 259 -8.11 -16.14 16.47
C THR A 259 -8.74 -17.52 16.55
N HIS A 260 -9.08 -18.00 17.76
CA HIS A 260 -9.64 -19.33 18.00
C HIS A 260 -10.97 -19.32 18.74
N GLY A 261 -11.41 -18.15 19.23
CA GLY A 261 -12.69 -18.01 19.92
C GLY A 261 -13.87 -18.25 18.98
N ASP A 262 -14.81 -19.09 19.41
CA ASP A 262 -16.08 -19.28 18.71
C ASP A 262 -17.06 -18.19 19.17
N ILE A 263 -17.44 -17.31 18.25
CA ILE A 263 -18.52 -16.34 18.49
C ILE A 263 -19.83 -17.09 18.29
N GLN A 264 -20.23 -17.89 19.29
CA GLN A 264 -21.60 -18.39 19.38
C GLN A 264 -22.52 -17.22 19.74
N GLY A 265 -22.84 -16.41 18.72
CA GLY A 265 -23.76 -15.31 18.83
C GLY A 265 -25.18 -15.82 18.98
N ARG A 266 -25.79 -15.50 20.13
CA ARG A 266 -27.24 -15.44 20.30
C ARG A 266 -27.83 -14.64 19.13
N SER A 267 -28.71 -15.30 18.37
CA SER A 267 -29.60 -14.72 17.37
C SER A 267 -30.55 -13.67 17.96
#